data_AF-A0A2X3GVN5-F1
#
_entry.id   AF-A0A2X3GVN5-F1
#
_cell.length_a   1.000
_cell.length_b   1.000
_cell.length_c   1.000
_cell.angle_alpha   90.00
_cell.angle_beta   90.00
_cell.angle_gamma   90.00
#
_symmetry.space_group_name_H-M   'P 1'
#
loop_
_entity.id
_entity.type
_entity.pdbx_description
1 polymer ?
#
loop_
_entity_poly.entity_id
_entity_poly.type
_entity_poly.pdbx_seq_one_letter_code
_entity_poly.pdbx_strand_id
1 'polypeptide(L)'
;MRPLTGLDEDVYNYVMKWPETQTYLDKTLDLLNFTLPYYKREGKTQLVIAIGCTGGQHRSVALSKYIGKALQGKYETTISHRDMKRRKEK
;
A
#
# COMPACT_ATOMS: atom_id res chain seq x y z
N MET A 1 -1.12 18.36 -8.68
CA MET A 1 -1.61 16.97 -8.76
C MET A 1 -3.08 16.80 -8.31
N ARG A 2 -3.94 17.84 -8.33
CA ARG A 2 -5.29 17.75 -7.71
C ARG A 2 -6.28 16.75 -8.36
N PRO A 3 -6.15 16.33 -9.65
CA PRO A 3 -6.97 15.24 -10.16
C PRO A 3 -6.30 13.86 -10.07
N LEU A 4 -5.00 13.80 -9.76
CA LEU A 4 -4.22 12.57 -9.80
C LEU A 4 -4.27 11.84 -8.45
N THR A 5 -4.15 10.53 -8.49
CA THR A 5 -4.12 9.61 -7.36
C THR A 5 -2.77 8.90 -7.31
N GLY A 6 -2.48 8.17 -6.23
CA GLY A 6 -1.27 7.33 -6.16
C GLY A 6 -1.25 6.15 -7.15
N LEU A 7 -2.30 5.95 -7.96
CA LEU A 7 -2.28 5.00 -9.06
C LEU A 7 -1.61 5.58 -10.30
N ASP A 8 -1.70 6.90 -10.48
CA ASP A 8 -1.10 7.63 -11.60
C ASP A 8 0.42 7.65 -11.47
N GLU A 9 1.11 7.39 -12.59
CA GLU A 9 2.56 7.21 -12.60
C GLU A 9 3.31 8.42 -12.06
N ASP A 10 2.87 9.64 -12.40
CA ASP A 10 3.51 10.88 -11.92
C ASP A 10 3.49 10.98 -10.38
N VAL A 11 2.36 10.66 -9.76
CA VAL A 11 2.21 10.70 -8.30
C VAL A 11 2.98 9.55 -7.68
N TYR A 12 2.88 8.37 -8.26
CA TYR A 12 3.59 7.19 -7.79
C TYR A 12 5.11 7.42 -7.80
N ASN A 13 5.67 7.87 -8.93
CA ASN A 13 7.09 8.17 -9.08
C ASN A 13 7.52 9.29 -8.14
N TYR A 14 6.68 10.32 -7.97
CA TYR A 14 6.93 11.38 -6.99
C TYR A 14 6.98 10.86 -5.55
N VAL A 15 6.14 9.89 -5.18
CA VAL A 15 6.17 9.28 -3.84
C VAL A 15 7.41 8.40 -3.70
N MET A 16 7.72 7.59 -4.71
CA MET A 16 8.81 6.61 -4.67
C MET A 16 10.21 7.21 -4.79
N LYS A 17 10.37 8.44 -5.29
CA LYS A 17 11.70 9.06 -5.43
C LYS A 17 12.36 9.43 -4.08
N TRP A 18 11.60 9.47 -2.99
CA TRP A 18 12.11 9.93 -1.69
C TRP A 18 12.79 8.78 -0.93
N PRO A 19 14.02 8.96 -0.41
CA PRO A 19 14.74 7.94 0.35
C PRO A 19 13.98 7.43 1.58
N GLU A 20 13.24 8.30 2.25
CA GLU A 20 12.43 7.98 3.42
C GLU A 20 11.28 7.03 3.07
N THR A 21 10.72 7.19 1.86
CA THR A 21 9.67 6.30 1.36
C THR A 21 10.22 4.90 1.11
N GLN A 22 11.41 4.80 0.52
CA GLN A 22 12.06 3.51 0.30
C GLN A 22 12.41 2.83 1.63
N THR A 23 12.99 3.58 2.56
CA THR A 23 13.29 3.07 3.90
C THR A 23 12.03 2.57 4.63
N TYR A 24 10.92 3.30 4.50
CA TYR A 24 9.64 2.88 5.07
C TYR A 24 9.13 1.57 4.43
N LEU A 25 9.20 1.46 3.10
CA LEU A 25 8.80 0.26 2.38
C LEU A 25 9.63 -0.96 2.78
N ASP A 26 10.96 -0.80 2.86
CA ASP A 26 11.87 -1.89 3.22
C ASP A 26 11.56 -2.42 4.62
N LYS A 27 11.45 -1.53 5.62
CA LYS A 27 11.09 -1.91 6.99
C LYS A 27 9.71 -2.56 7.07
N THR A 28 8.74 -2.05 6.31
CA THR A 28 7.38 -2.59 6.31
C THR A 28 7.35 -3.98 5.68
N LEU A 29 8.02 -4.17 4.55
CA LEU A 29 8.10 -5.47 3.88
C LEU A 29 8.88 -6.48 4.71
N ASP A 30 9.94 -6.07 5.40
CA ASP A 30 10.67 -6.94 6.32
C ASP A 30 9.75 -7.46 7.44
N LEU A 31 9.02 -6.56 8.11
CA LEU A 31 8.03 -6.93 9.12
C LEU A 31 6.95 -7.88 8.57
N LEU A 32 6.43 -7.61 7.37
CA LEU A 32 5.40 -8.45 6.76
C LEU A 32 5.95 -9.82 6.37
N ASN A 33 7.14 -9.90 5.77
CA ASN A 33 7.77 -11.18 5.44
C ASN A 33 8.08 -12.00 6.70
N PHE A 34 8.45 -11.35 7.80
CA PHE A 34 8.63 -12.01 9.08
C PHE A 34 7.32 -12.55 9.65
N THR A 35 6.25 -11.76 9.67
CA THR A 35 5.00 -12.10 10.38
C THR A 35 4.02 -12.97 9.59
N LEU A 36 3.93 -12.80 8.27
CA LEU A 36 2.95 -13.50 7.42
C LEU A 36 3.01 -15.05 7.50
N PRO A 37 4.18 -15.72 7.54
CA PRO A 37 4.25 -17.16 7.70
C PRO A 37 3.60 -17.67 9.00
N TYR A 38 3.70 -16.90 10.09
CA TYR A 38 3.11 -17.25 11.37
C TYR A 38 1.59 -17.10 11.35
N TYR A 39 1.06 -16.02 10.76
CA TYR A 39 -0.38 -15.86 10.59
C TYR A 39 -1.00 -16.99 9.74
N LYS A 40 -0.28 -17.44 8.70
CA LYS A 40 -0.69 -18.60 7.90
C LYS A 40 -0.71 -19.89 8.74
N ARG A 41 0.31 -20.09 9.59
CA ARG A 41 0.39 -21.27 10.48
C ARG A 41 -0.73 -21.29 11.52
N GLU A 42 -1.10 -20.13 12.05
CA GLU A 42 -2.24 -19.98 12.97
C GLU A 42 -3.61 -20.26 12.31
N GLY A 43 -3.65 -20.44 10.99
CA GLY A 43 -4.89 -20.71 10.26
C GLY A 43 -5.75 -19.47 10.03
N LYS A 44 -5.18 -18.26 10.10
CA LYS A 44 -5.94 -17.04 9.76
C LYS A 44 -6.31 -17.06 8.29
N THR A 45 -7.60 -16.97 8.00
CA THR A 45 -8.14 -16.98 6.64
C THR A 45 -7.89 -15.68 5.89
N GLN A 46 -7.77 -14.55 6.60
CA GLN A 46 -7.53 -13.25 6.01
C GLN A 46 -6.70 -12.37 6.95
N LEU A 47 -5.77 -11.61 6.36
CA LEU A 47 -5.06 -10.51 7.03
C LEU A 47 -5.36 -9.21 6.29
N VAL A 48 -5.75 -8.17 7.02
CA VAL A 48 -6.03 -6.85 6.46
C VAL A 48 -4.95 -5.87 6.91
N ILE A 49 -4.26 -5.26 5.95
CA ILE A 49 -3.22 -4.26 6.19
C ILE A 49 -3.74 -2.91 5.66
N ALA A 50 -3.94 -1.95 6.55
CA ALA A 50 -4.42 -0.62 6.21
C ALA A 50 -3.27 0.39 6.22
N ILE A 51 -3.07 1.10 5.10
CA ILE A 51 -2.10 2.20 4.99
C ILE A 51 -2.87 3.51 4.88
N GLY A 52 -2.66 4.42 5.84
CA GLY A 52 -3.34 5.70 5.92
C GLY A 52 -2.45 6.87 5.55
N CYS A 53 -3.00 7.85 4.83
CA CYS A 53 -2.45 9.20 4.77
C CYS A 53 -3.59 10.19 4.96
N THR A 54 -3.29 11.45 5.32
CA THR A 54 -4.30 12.44 5.73
C THR A 54 -5.50 12.54 4.78
N GLY A 55 -5.26 12.52 3.45
CA GLY A 55 -6.32 12.62 2.44
C GLY A 55 -6.65 11.31 1.70
N GLY A 56 -6.00 10.20 2.05
CA GLY A 56 -6.29 8.88 1.48
C GLY A 56 -6.07 8.69 -0.04
N GLN A 57 -5.50 9.66 -0.76
CA GLN A 57 -5.52 9.70 -2.23
C GLN A 57 -4.16 9.47 -2.93
N HIS A 58 -3.05 9.84 -2.28
CA HIS A 58 -1.73 9.87 -2.93
C HIS A 58 -0.79 8.83 -2.30
N ARG A 59 -0.25 9.14 -1.12
CA ARG A 59 0.78 8.33 -0.44
C ARG A 59 0.25 6.95 -0.07
N SER A 60 -0.88 6.88 0.63
CA SER A 60 -1.48 5.60 1.01
C SER A 60 -1.76 4.71 -0.19
N VAL A 61 -2.28 5.30 -1.27
CA VAL A 61 -2.57 4.57 -2.51
C VAL A 61 -1.30 4.01 -3.13
N ALA A 62 -0.26 4.84 -3.31
CA ALA A 62 0.99 4.43 -3.94
C ALA A 62 1.70 3.34 -3.11
N LEU A 63 1.74 3.50 -1.78
CA LEU A 63 2.35 2.53 -0.87
C LEU A 63 1.58 1.21 -0.85
N SER A 64 0.24 1.24 -0.76
CA SER A 64 -0.58 0.03 -0.84
C SER A 64 -0.43 -0.70 -2.18
N LYS A 65 -0.30 0.03 -3.29
CA LYS A 65 -0.01 -0.54 -4.62
C LYS A 65 1.33 -1.28 -4.63
N TYR A 66 2.38 -0.67 -4.07
CA TYR A 66 3.72 -1.26 -4.00
C TYR A 66 3.74 -2.52 -3.13
N ILE A 67 3.27 -2.39 -1.89
CA ILE A 67 3.27 -3.49 -0.91
C ILE A 67 2.43 -4.64 -1.44
N GLY A 68 1.24 -4.36 -1.98
CA GLY A 68 0.37 -5.39 -2.55
C GLY A 68 1.04 -6.14 -3.69
N LYS A 69 1.69 -5.43 -4.64
CA LYS A 69 2.47 -6.08 -5.71
C LYS A 69 3.61 -6.95 -5.18
N ALA A 70 4.32 -6.49 -4.15
CA ALA A 70 5.42 -7.26 -3.56
C ALA A 70 4.93 -8.57 -2.89
N LEU A 71 3.70 -8.57 -2.36
CA LEU A 71 3.11 -9.74 -1.70
C LEU A 71 2.40 -10.71 -2.66
N GLN A 72 1.91 -10.23 -3.80
CA GLN A 72 1.20 -11.06 -4.80
C GLN A 72 1.99 -12.30 -5.27
N GLY A 73 3.33 -12.26 -5.23
CA GLY A 73 4.16 -13.41 -5.57
C GLY A 73 4.16 -14.54 -4.54
N LYS A 74 3.71 -14.30 -3.31
CA LYS A 74 3.73 -15.27 -2.19
C LYS A 74 2.36 -15.54 -1.58
N TYR A 75 1.44 -14.58 -1.68
CA TYR A 75 0.12 -14.62 -1.06
C TYR A 75 -0.95 -14.08 -2.00
N GLU A 76 -2.14 -14.68 -1.96
CA GLU A 76 -3.31 -14.11 -2.63
C GLU A 76 -3.62 -12.75 -2.00
N THR A 77 -3.48 -11.67 -2.79
CA THR A 77 -3.46 -10.30 -2.28
C THR A 77 -4.42 -9.43 -3.07
N THR A 78 -5.40 -8.86 -2.37
CA THR A 78 -6.36 -7.90 -2.91
C THR A 78 -6.07 -6.50 -2.38
N ILE A 79 -6.01 -5.52 -3.29
CA ILE A 79 -5.72 -4.11 -2.96
C ILE A 79 -7.02 -3.31 -3.10
N SER A 80 -7.38 -2.54 -2.08
CA SER A 80 -8.54 -1.64 -2.11
C SER A 80 -8.18 -0.26 -1.59
N HIS A 81 -8.88 0.77 -2.08
CA HIS A 81 -8.61 2.17 -1.70
C HIS A 81 -9.91 2.88 -1.28
N ARG A 82 -10.13 2.97 0.04
CA ARG A 82 -11.39 3.48 0.63
C ARG A 82 -11.73 4.90 0.21
N ASP A 83 -10.78 5.84 0.36
CA ASP A 83 -11.04 7.28 0.21
C ASP A 83 -10.63 7.85 -1.16
N MET A 84 -10.19 6.99 -2.08
CA MET A 84 -9.70 7.41 -3.41
C MET A 84 -10.78 8.13 -4.23
N LYS A 85 -12.04 7.70 -4.13
CA LYS A 85 -13.17 8.27 -4.91
C LYS A 85 -13.86 9.46 -4.23
N ARG A 86 -13.61 9.68 -2.95
CA ARG A 86 -14.36 10.61 -2.07
C ARG A 86 -14.24 12.10 -2.42
N ARG A 87 -13.32 12.48 -3.33
CA ARG A 87 -13.15 13.88 -3.78
C ARG A 87 -13.86 14.21 -5.08
N LYS A 88 -14.34 13.23 -5.86
CA LYS A 88 -15.12 13.49 -7.08
C LYS A 88 -16.52 14.02 -6.78
N GLU A 89 -16.94 14.00 -5.53
CA GLU A 89 -18.29 14.35 -5.06
C GLU A 89 -18.39 15.77 -4.47
N LYS A 90 -17.34 16.60 -4.58
CA LYS A 90 -17.35 18.02 -4.20
C LYS A 90 -16.85 18.89 -5.35
#